data_AF-A0A7G5ZEV7-F1
#
_entry.id   AF-A0A7G5ZEV7-F1
#
_cell.length_a   1.000
_cell.length_b   1.000
_cell.length_c   1.000
_cell.angle_alpha   90.00
_cell.angle_beta   90.00
_cell.angle_gamma   90.00
#
_symmetry.space_group_name_H-M   'P 1'
#
loop_
_entity.id
_entity.type
_entity.pdbx_description
1 polymer ?
#
loop_
_entity_poly.entity_id
_entity_poly.type
_entity_poly.pdbx_seq_one_letter_code
_entity_poly.pdbx_strand_id
1 'polypeptide(L)'
;MKAAGADGARLREDYERELRYLRNAGATFAREHPEVAARLELSSEGSADPHVERLLEGFAFLAARLHRTFDESTSSLAATLLEQLFPHAARPLPSSSIVHVDPDTAKIDLGTGYDLARGGAMFVDTADGTTIRFQSRFPLTLWPLRVARSALLTERLDDLSRHPDKRSVLSLRLAFPLTFDPAAANLGRLRFHVKGSNDAAARLCDLLYAHTLEVRWRDAAGRGGVLDSLPRFVGLDAEEALLPEHDDTHPGLRLLLEYFSCPAKFQFFELDCAQLGRHAGVPPGPWSGPGASCCSCWAPGPSRRWSSSPTRSCWAARRC
;
A
#
# COMPACT_ATOMS: atom_id res chain seq x y z
N MET A 1 -2.48 37.39 5.63
CA MET A 1 -3.27 38.55 5.12
C MET A 1 -4.39 38.15 4.16
N LYS A 2 -4.21 37.19 3.22
CA LYS A 2 -5.30 36.70 2.35
C LYS A 2 -6.45 35.97 3.10
N ALA A 3 -6.13 35.18 4.12
CA ALA A 3 -7.13 34.43 4.89
C ALA A 3 -8.11 35.34 5.64
N ALA A 4 -7.62 36.40 6.30
CA ALA A 4 -8.47 37.37 7.01
C ALA A 4 -9.42 38.15 6.07
N GLY A 5 -9.00 38.42 4.83
CA GLY A 5 -9.85 39.06 3.82
C GLY A 5 -10.96 38.14 3.30
N ALA A 6 -10.66 36.86 3.09
CA ALA A 6 -11.67 35.85 2.73
C ALA A 6 -12.66 35.62 3.87
N ASP A 7 -12.20 35.74 5.11
CA ASP A 7 -13.02 35.57 6.31
C ASP A 7 -14.04 36.68 6.49
N GLY A 8 -13.63 37.93 6.28
CA GLY A 8 -14.53 39.08 6.31
C GLY A 8 -15.54 39.08 5.16
N ALA A 9 -15.14 38.59 3.97
CA ALA A 9 -16.04 38.45 2.84
C ALA A 9 -17.16 37.43 3.11
N ARG A 10 -16.83 36.27 3.70
CA ARG A 10 -17.82 35.26 4.09
C ARG A 10 -18.79 35.75 5.16
N LEU A 11 -18.28 36.42 6.20
CA LEU A 11 -19.15 36.96 7.26
C LEU A 11 -20.14 37.99 6.72
N ARG A 12 -19.72 38.80 5.74
CA ARG A 12 -20.61 39.74 5.06
C ARG A 12 -21.73 39.03 4.30
N GLU A 13 -21.41 37.98 3.55
CA GLU A 13 -22.41 37.17 2.83
C GLU A 13 -23.41 36.52 3.80
N ASP A 14 -22.93 35.98 4.93
CA ASP A 14 -23.77 35.42 5.98
C ASP A 14 -24.68 36.47 6.60
N TYR A 15 -24.14 37.65 6.92
CA TYR A 15 -24.90 38.78 7.41
C TYR A 15 -26.00 39.23 6.45
N GLU A 16 -25.68 39.42 5.17
CA GLU A 16 -26.65 39.84 4.16
C GLU A 16 -27.75 38.78 3.95
N ARG A 17 -27.41 37.49 4.10
CA ARG A 17 -28.38 36.38 4.09
C ARG A 17 -29.32 36.44 5.30
N GLU A 18 -28.78 36.58 6.51
CA GLU A 18 -29.59 36.67 7.73
C GLU A 18 -30.49 37.91 7.74
N LEU A 19 -29.98 39.06 7.29
CA LEU A 19 -30.75 40.28 7.18
C LEU A 19 -31.91 40.13 6.19
N ARG A 20 -31.66 39.49 5.04
CA ARG A 20 -32.72 39.18 4.06
C ARG A 20 -33.75 38.21 4.63
N TYR A 21 -33.32 37.20 5.37
CA TYR A 21 -34.21 36.28 6.07
C TYR A 21 -35.11 37.01 7.08
N LEU A 22 -34.54 37.87 7.93
CA LEU A 22 -35.29 38.65 8.92
C LEU A 22 -36.29 39.60 8.27
N ARG A 23 -35.93 40.25 7.15
CA ARG A 23 -36.87 41.10 6.41
C ARG A 23 -38.04 40.29 5.83
N ASN A 24 -37.76 39.14 5.23
CA ASN A 24 -38.81 38.25 4.71
C ASN A 24 -39.72 37.70 5.82
N ALA A 25 -39.14 37.35 6.98
CA ALA A 25 -39.87 36.89 8.15
C ALA A 25 -40.73 38.03 8.74
N GLY A 26 -40.16 39.23 8.85
CA GLY A 26 -40.86 40.45 9.28
C GLY A 26 -42.03 40.81 8.36
N ALA A 27 -41.86 40.69 7.05
CA ALA A 27 -42.91 40.87 6.06
C ALA A 27 -44.07 39.88 6.26
N THR A 28 -43.74 38.63 6.59
CA THR A 28 -44.73 37.58 6.85
C THR A 28 -45.46 37.86 8.16
N PHE A 29 -44.73 38.18 9.23
CA PHE A 29 -45.28 38.59 10.52
C PHE A 29 -46.22 39.81 10.39
N ALA A 30 -45.87 40.79 9.55
CA ALA A 30 -46.68 41.97 9.34
C ALA A 30 -48.04 41.68 8.68
N ARG A 31 -48.10 40.66 7.81
CA ARG A 31 -49.37 40.19 7.22
C ARG A 31 -50.24 39.45 8.22
N GLU A 32 -49.64 38.67 9.12
CA GLU A 32 -50.34 37.87 10.12
C GLU A 32 -50.78 38.71 11.33
N HIS A 33 -50.01 39.74 11.69
CA HIS A 33 -50.24 40.59 12.87
C HIS A 33 -50.16 42.09 12.53
N PRO A 34 -51.14 42.64 11.79
CA PRO A 34 -51.06 44.00 11.27
C PRO A 34 -50.98 45.07 12.37
N GLU A 35 -51.71 44.90 13.48
CA GLU A 35 -51.73 45.87 14.58
C GLU A 35 -50.37 46.01 15.28
N VAL A 36 -49.67 44.90 15.46
CA VAL A 36 -48.34 44.88 16.10
C VAL A 36 -47.29 45.40 15.13
N ALA A 37 -47.38 45.01 13.86
CA ALA A 37 -46.44 45.47 12.83
C ALA A 37 -46.57 46.97 12.54
N ALA A 38 -47.78 47.53 12.57
CA ALA A 38 -48.00 48.96 12.43
C ALA A 38 -47.32 49.77 13.54
N ARG A 39 -47.30 49.25 14.78
CA ARG A 39 -46.59 49.90 15.91
C ARG A 39 -45.08 49.83 15.80
N LEU A 40 -44.55 48.87 15.05
CA LEU A 40 -43.12 48.67 14.82
C LEU A 40 -42.68 49.20 13.45
N GLU A 41 -43.59 49.79 12.69
CA GLU A 41 -43.37 50.26 11.31
C GLU A 41 -42.73 49.21 10.39
N LEU A 42 -43.06 47.93 10.60
CA LEU A 42 -42.50 46.80 9.86
C LEU A 42 -43.16 46.63 8.48
N SER A 43 -42.32 46.56 7.45
CA SER A 43 -42.73 46.34 6.06
C SER A 43 -41.94 45.22 5.39
N SER A 44 -42.25 44.92 4.13
CA SER A 44 -41.50 43.96 3.32
C SER A 44 -40.07 44.36 3.01
N GLU A 45 -39.73 45.65 3.12
CA GLU A 45 -38.40 46.17 2.83
C GLU A 45 -37.56 46.43 4.10
N GLY A 46 -38.15 46.26 5.29
CA GLY A 46 -37.55 46.58 6.58
C GLY A 46 -38.47 47.45 7.44
N SER A 47 -37.93 47.97 8.55
CA SER A 47 -38.62 48.92 9.42
C SER A 47 -38.34 50.36 9.00
N ALA A 48 -39.37 51.21 8.98
CA ALA A 48 -39.15 52.65 8.78
C ALA A 48 -38.55 53.34 10.04
N ASP A 49 -38.75 52.76 11.23
CA ASP A 49 -38.07 53.18 12.46
C ASP A 49 -36.58 52.78 12.42
N PRO A 50 -35.63 53.75 12.45
CA PRO A 50 -34.19 53.48 12.42
C PRO A 50 -33.66 52.69 13.61
N HIS A 51 -34.32 52.74 14.77
CA HIS A 51 -33.92 51.99 15.95
C HIS A 51 -34.26 50.50 15.82
N VAL A 52 -35.45 50.21 15.28
CA VAL A 52 -35.88 48.84 14.98
C VAL A 52 -35.03 48.25 13.86
N GLU A 53 -34.74 49.01 12.80
CA GLU A 53 -33.89 48.51 11.71
C GLU A 53 -32.47 48.23 12.20
N ARG A 54 -31.85 49.12 12.99
CA ARG A 54 -30.54 48.86 13.61
C ARG A 54 -30.55 47.65 14.55
N LEU A 55 -31.66 47.40 15.24
CA LEU A 55 -31.82 46.21 16.06
C LEU A 55 -31.85 44.93 15.20
N LEU A 56 -32.57 44.96 14.08
CA LEU A 56 -32.61 43.84 13.12
C LEU A 56 -31.25 43.60 12.47
N GLU A 57 -30.53 44.64 12.08
CA GLU A 57 -29.15 44.56 11.58
C GLU A 57 -28.21 43.97 12.65
N GLY A 58 -28.29 44.46 13.89
CA GLY A 58 -27.50 43.91 15.00
C GLY A 58 -27.80 42.43 15.26
N PHE A 59 -29.08 42.05 15.21
CA PHE A 59 -29.50 40.66 15.38
C PHE A 59 -29.03 39.77 14.21
N ALA A 60 -29.16 40.25 12.97
CA ALA A 60 -28.66 39.56 11.78
C ALA A 60 -27.15 39.28 11.90
N PHE A 61 -26.39 40.26 12.39
CA PHE A 61 -24.94 40.10 12.58
C PHE A 61 -24.61 39.05 13.65
N LEU A 62 -25.33 39.03 14.78
CA LEU A 62 -25.15 38.01 15.81
C LEU A 62 -25.55 36.62 15.32
N ALA A 63 -26.68 36.50 14.60
CA ALA A 63 -27.14 35.26 14.01
C ALA A 63 -26.14 34.71 12.97
N ALA A 64 -25.62 35.57 12.11
CA ALA A 64 -24.62 35.20 11.10
C ALA A 64 -23.36 34.62 11.75
N ARG A 65 -22.85 35.25 12.82
CA ARG A 65 -21.70 34.73 13.58
C ARG A 65 -21.99 33.38 14.23
N LEU A 66 -23.20 33.22 14.77
CA LEU A 66 -23.62 31.99 15.43
C LEU A 66 -23.76 30.83 14.45
N HIS A 67 -24.50 31.01 13.34
CA HIS A 67 -24.62 30.00 12.28
C HIS A 67 -23.26 29.60 11.73
N ARG A 68 -22.38 30.57 11.49
CA ARG A 68 -21.04 30.28 11.03
C ARG A 68 -20.21 29.46 12.03
N THR A 69 -20.32 29.77 13.31
CA THR A 69 -19.68 28.97 14.37
C THR A 69 -20.20 27.53 14.35
N PHE A 70 -21.51 27.34 14.13
CA PHE A 70 -22.10 26.01 13.98
C PHE A 70 -21.59 25.28 12.74
N ASP A 71 -21.51 25.94 11.59
CA ASP A 71 -21.02 25.35 10.34
C ASP A 71 -19.55 24.91 10.46
N GLU A 72 -18.70 25.74 11.07
CA GLU A 72 -17.30 25.42 11.35
C GLU A 72 -17.18 24.24 12.33
N SER A 73 -17.99 24.22 13.40
CA SER A 73 -17.97 23.15 14.41
C SER A 73 -18.38 21.78 13.83
N THR A 74 -19.34 21.77 12.90
CA THR A 74 -19.81 20.53 12.24
C THR A 74 -18.69 19.91 11.40
N SER A 75 -17.93 20.75 10.69
CA SER A 75 -16.77 20.30 9.90
C SER A 75 -15.64 19.78 10.79
N SER A 76 -15.38 20.45 11.92
CA SER A 76 -14.41 19.98 12.92
C SER A 76 -14.80 18.63 13.50
N LEU A 77 -16.08 18.44 13.86
CA LEU A 77 -16.57 17.16 14.40
C LEU A 77 -16.38 16.03 13.40
N ALA A 78 -16.75 16.25 12.14
CA ALA A 78 -16.56 15.27 11.08
C ALA A 78 -15.08 14.90 10.91
N ALA A 79 -14.17 15.88 10.91
CA ALA A 79 -12.73 15.64 10.81
C ALA A 79 -12.19 14.83 12.00
N THR A 80 -12.59 15.17 13.24
CA THR A 80 -12.17 14.43 14.45
C THR A 80 -12.69 13.00 14.45
N LEU A 81 -13.93 12.77 14.03
CA LEU A 81 -14.46 11.40 13.86
C LEU A 81 -13.68 10.62 12.81
N LEU A 82 -13.30 11.28 11.70
CA LEU A 82 -12.52 10.66 10.63
C LEU A 82 -11.10 10.31 11.09
N GLU A 83 -10.48 11.14 11.92
CA GLU A 83 -9.19 10.85 12.55
C GLU A 83 -9.22 9.62 13.47
N GLN A 84 -10.35 9.35 14.12
CA GLN A 84 -10.51 8.15 14.95
C GLN A 84 -10.82 6.90 14.13
N LEU A 85 -11.69 7.02 13.12
CA LEU A 85 -12.13 5.87 12.32
C LEU A 85 -11.11 5.47 11.24
N PHE A 86 -10.43 6.44 10.64
CA PHE A 86 -9.45 6.19 9.58
C PHE A 86 -8.35 7.28 9.56
N PRO A 87 -7.36 7.20 10.49
CA PRO A 87 -6.31 8.21 10.64
C PRO A 87 -5.54 8.51 9.35
N HIS A 88 -5.36 7.52 8.48
CA HIS A 88 -4.60 7.69 7.25
C HIS A 88 -5.31 8.55 6.19
N ALA A 89 -6.63 8.70 6.23
CA ALA A 89 -7.35 9.61 5.33
C ALA A 89 -7.29 11.07 5.79
N ALA A 90 -7.07 11.31 7.09
CA ALA A 90 -7.00 12.64 7.67
C ALA A 90 -5.57 13.21 7.70
N ARG A 91 -4.54 12.39 7.45
CA ARG A 91 -3.13 12.77 7.57
C ARG A 91 -2.43 12.81 6.20
N PRO A 92 -1.48 13.73 6.00
CA PRO A 92 -0.67 13.73 4.79
C PRO A 92 0.16 12.45 4.69
N LEU A 93 0.24 11.89 3.49
CA LEU A 93 1.07 10.71 3.23
C LEU A 93 2.55 11.12 3.15
N PRO A 94 3.45 10.38 3.82
CA PRO A 94 4.88 10.65 3.73
C PRO A 94 5.42 10.30 2.34
N SER A 95 6.45 11.03 1.90
CA SER A 95 7.22 10.67 0.71
C SER A 95 7.83 9.28 0.87
N SER A 96 7.76 8.46 -0.17
CA SER A 96 8.30 7.10 -0.20
C SER A 96 9.00 6.82 -1.53
N SER A 97 10.02 5.98 -1.48
CA SER A 97 10.79 5.59 -2.66
C SER A 97 11.47 4.23 -2.43
N ILE A 98 11.82 3.56 -3.53
CA ILE A 98 12.65 2.36 -3.51
C ILE A 98 14.10 2.78 -3.70
N VAL A 99 14.96 2.37 -2.76
CA VAL A 99 16.39 2.68 -2.77
C VAL A 99 17.18 1.41 -3.07
N HIS A 100 18.18 1.52 -3.95
CA HIS A 100 19.18 0.49 -4.15
C HIS A 100 20.38 0.77 -3.26
N VAL A 101 20.82 -0.23 -2.49
CA VAL A 101 21.97 -0.12 -1.59
C VAL A 101 23.04 -1.08 -2.07
N ASP A 102 24.12 -0.53 -2.62
CA ASP A 102 25.29 -1.29 -3.02
C ASP A 102 26.23 -1.44 -1.81
N PRO A 103 26.49 -2.67 -1.35
CA PRO A 103 27.33 -2.85 -0.18
C PRO A 103 28.82 -2.76 -0.54
N ASP A 104 29.59 -2.07 0.31
CA ASP A 104 31.04 -1.98 0.16
C ASP A 104 31.69 -3.30 0.54
N THR A 105 32.06 -4.10 -0.46
CA THR A 105 32.61 -5.47 -0.32
C THR A 105 33.81 -5.59 0.62
N ALA A 106 34.54 -4.50 0.87
CA ALA A 106 35.67 -4.50 1.80
C ALA A 106 35.25 -4.43 3.29
N LYS A 107 34.00 -4.05 3.58
CA LYS A 107 33.48 -3.79 4.93
C LYS A 107 32.40 -4.77 5.38
N ILE A 108 32.05 -5.74 4.53
CA ILE A 108 31.03 -6.75 4.81
C ILE A 108 31.72 -8.05 5.23
N ASP A 109 31.15 -8.74 6.21
CA ASP A 109 31.46 -10.15 6.41
C ASP A 109 30.82 -10.95 5.27
N LEU A 110 31.66 -11.58 4.44
CA LEU A 110 31.23 -12.37 3.29
C LEU A 110 30.54 -13.68 3.68
N GLY A 111 30.66 -14.13 4.94
CA GLY A 111 29.98 -15.33 5.43
C GLY A 111 28.55 -15.06 5.88
N THR A 112 28.29 -13.90 6.50
CA THR A 112 26.98 -13.57 7.10
C THR A 112 26.24 -12.43 6.40
N GLY A 113 26.91 -11.67 5.53
CA GLY A 113 26.36 -10.46 4.92
C GLY A 113 26.31 -9.28 5.89
N TYR A 114 25.70 -8.17 5.46
CA TYR A 114 25.44 -7.00 6.30
C TYR A 114 23.95 -6.80 6.51
N ASP A 115 23.51 -6.85 7.77
CA ASP A 115 22.11 -6.67 8.12
C ASP A 115 21.74 -5.19 8.19
N LEU A 116 20.94 -4.75 7.21
CA LEU A 116 20.26 -3.46 7.25
C LEU A 116 18.94 -3.64 8.01
N ALA A 117 18.93 -3.23 9.27
CA ALA A 117 17.74 -3.25 10.11
C ALA A 117 16.65 -2.31 9.57
N ARG A 118 15.40 -2.64 9.90
CA ARG A 118 14.25 -1.73 9.74
C ARG A 118 14.48 -0.47 10.58
N GLY A 119 14.15 0.69 10.01
CA GLY A 119 14.34 2.00 10.65
C GLY A 119 15.73 2.61 10.40
N GLY A 120 16.58 1.97 9.60
CA GLY A 120 17.87 2.51 9.19
C GLY A 120 17.71 3.87 8.51
N ALA A 121 18.37 4.90 9.06
CA ALA A 121 18.24 6.27 8.58
C ALA A 121 19.03 6.48 7.28
N MET A 122 18.40 7.15 6.32
CA MET A 122 19.01 7.61 5.07
C MET A 122 18.73 9.10 4.93
N PHE A 123 19.70 9.85 4.41
CA PHE A 123 19.61 11.30 4.30
C PHE A 123 19.78 11.72 2.85
N VAL A 124 18.97 12.68 2.40
CA VAL A 124 19.02 13.27 1.06
C VAL A 124 19.02 14.78 1.23
N ASP A 125 20.08 15.44 0.77
CA ASP A 125 20.16 16.89 0.73
C ASP A 125 19.49 17.42 -0.53
N THR A 126 18.56 18.36 -0.37
CA THR A 126 17.89 19.03 -1.49
C THR A 126 18.74 20.17 -2.03
N ALA A 127 18.43 20.62 -3.26
CA ALA A 127 19.11 21.76 -3.88
C ALA A 127 18.98 23.06 -3.06
N ASP A 128 17.91 23.18 -2.26
CA ASP A 128 17.64 24.32 -1.38
C ASP A 128 18.35 24.21 -0.02
N GLY A 129 19.23 23.20 0.17
CA GLY A 129 20.01 23.00 1.40
C GLY A 129 19.23 22.34 2.55
N THR A 130 18.05 21.77 2.30
CA THR A 130 17.28 21.04 3.31
C THR A 130 17.65 19.56 3.30
N THR A 131 18.00 19.00 4.46
CA THR A 131 18.24 17.56 4.60
C THR A 131 16.93 16.83 4.90
N ILE A 132 16.51 15.94 4.00
CA ILE A 132 15.34 15.07 4.18
C ILE A 132 15.82 13.72 4.73
N ARG A 133 15.15 13.24 5.78
CA ARG A 133 15.45 11.95 6.40
C ARG A 133 14.43 10.89 5.99
N PHE A 134 14.90 9.84 5.32
CA PHE A 134 14.19 8.61 5.04
C PHE A 134 14.55 7.52 6.04
N GLN A 135 13.72 6.49 6.13
CA GLN A 135 13.97 5.31 6.96
C GLN A 135 13.68 4.04 6.15
N SER A 136 14.54 3.02 6.28
CA SER A 136 14.25 1.70 5.73
C SER A 136 13.01 1.11 6.41
N ARG A 137 12.12 0.50 5.62
CA ARG A 137 10.92 -0.18 6.17
C ARG A 137 11.01 -1.69 6.15
N PHE A 138 11.93 -2.22 5.37
CA PHE A 138 12.15 -3.65 5.24
C PHE A 138 13.50 -4.01 5.85
N PRO A 139 13.56 -5.02 6.73
CA PRO A 139 14.84 -5.63 7.06
C PRO A 139 15.39 -6.33 5.81
N LEU A 140 16.69 -6.18 5.57
CA LEU A 140 17.37 -6.78 4.42
C LEU A 140 18.82 -7.11 4.78
N THR A 141 19.26 -8.33 4.46
CA THR A 141 20.68 -8.70 4.49
C THR A 141 21.30 -8.38 3.13
N LEU A 142 22.30 -7.50 3.13
CA LEU A 142 23.04 -7.10 1.95
C LEU A 142 24.14 -8.11 1.65
N TRP A 143 24.10 -8.64 0.42
CA TRP A 143 25.11 -9.54 -0.13
C TRP A 143 25.84 -8.86 -1.28
N PRO A 144 27.11 -9.22 -1.56
CA PRO A 144 27.87 -8.69 -2.69
C PRO A 144 27.44 -9.33 -4.03
N LEU A 145 26.12 -9.40 -4.25
CA LEU A 145 25.47 -9.97 -5.42
C LEU A 145 24.88 -8.83 -6.24
N ARG A 146 25.09 -8.86 -7.56
CA ARG A 146 24.40 -7.98 -8.50
C ARG A 146 23.72 -8.77 -9.60
N VAL A 147 22.56 -8.30 -10.06
CA VAL A 147 21.95 -8.83 -11.29
C VAL A 147 22.72 -8.27 -12.48
N ALA A 148 23.55 -9.10 -13.11
CA ALA A 148 24.35 -8.72 -14.28
C ALA A 148 23.53 -8.78 -15.59
N ARG A 149 22.55 -9.67 -15.65
CA ARG A 149 21.64 -9.80 -16.81
C ARG A 149 20.32 -10.41 -16.36
N SER A 150 19.23 -9.92 -16.89
CA SER A 150 17.91 -10.56 -16.83
C SER A 150 17.36 -10.75 -18.24
N ALA A 151 16.69 -11.88 -18.49
CA ALA A 151 16.03 -12.13 -19.78
C ALA A 151 14.87 -13.11 -19.59
N LEU A 152 13.71 -12.79 -20.18
CA LEU A 152 12.64 -13.76 -20.35
C LEU A 152 12.86 -14.49 -21.67
N LEU A 153 13.10 -15.79 -21.59
CA LEU A 153 13.45 -16.64 -22.73
C LEU A 153 12.28 -17.58 -23.05
N THR A 154 11.98 -17.76 -24.34
CA THR A 154 10.94 -18.67 -24.85
C THR A 154 11.52 -19.73 -25.80
N GLU A 155 12.81 -19.65 -26.11
CA GLU A 155 13.52 -20.53 -27.04
C GLU A 155 14.66 -21.24 -26.32
N ARG A 156 15.06 -22.43 -26.83
CA ARG A 156 16.15 -23.24 -26.28
C ARG A 156 16.01 -23.50 -24.76
N LEU A 157 14.78 -23.71 -24.29
CA LEU A 157 14.47 -23.82 -22.87
C LEU A 157 15.03 -25.09 -22.21
N ASP A 158 15.25 -26.14 -22.99
CA ASP A 158 15.81 -27.41 -22.51
C ASP A 158 17.25 -27.25 -21.99
N ASP A 159 17.98 -26.23 -22.45
CA ASP A 159 19.32 -25.87 -21.94
C ASP A 159 19.27 -25.28 -20.52
N LEU A 160 18.08 -24.86 -20.07
CA LEU A 160 17.86 -24.08 -18.85
C LEU A 160 17.02 -24.81 -17.81
N SER A 161 15.96 -25.50 -18.21
CA SER A 161 15.05 -26.24 -17.33
C SER A 161 14.69 -27.59 -17.93
N ARG A 162 14.49 -28.60 -17.09
CA ARG A 162 14.04 -29.93 -17.50
C ARG A 162 12.56 -30.17 -17.19
N HIS A 163 11.84 -29.17 -16.69
CA HIS A 163 10.42 -29.29 -16.40
C HIS A 163 9.62 -29.57 -17.69
N PRO A 164 8.70 -30.54 -17.71
CA PRO A 164 7.96 -30.93 -18.91
C PRO A 164 7.03 -29.81 -19.41
N ASP A 165 6.34 -29.13 -18.50
CA ASP A 165 5.33 -28.12 -18.86
C ASP A 165 5.88 -26.70 -19.07
N LYS A 166 7.21 -26.54 -19.18
CA LYS A 166 7.83 -25.22 -19.31
C LYS A 166 7.47 -24.56 -20.65
N ARG A 167 7.06 -23.29 -20.60
CA ARG A 167 6.78 -22.45 -21.79
C ARG A 167 7.73 -21.27 -21.94
N SER A 168 8.31 -20.81 -20.84
CA SER A 168 9.28 -19.72 -20.79
C SER A 168 10.14 -19.85 -19.54
N VAL A 169 11.32 -19.24 -19.55
CA VAL A 169 12.24 -19.18 -18.40
C VAL A 169 12.67 -17.73 -18.18
N LEU A 170 12.46 -17.21 -16.96
CA LEU A 170 13.11 -15.99 -16.52
C LEU A 170 14.53 -16.32 -16.05
N SER A 171 15.53 -15.93 -16.84
CA SER A 171 16.94 -16.11 -16.54
C SER A 171 17.49 -14.89 -15.82
N LEU A 172 18.01 -15.08 -14.61
CA LEU A 172 18.69 -14.06 -13.82
C LEU A 172 20.16 -14.48 -13.65
N ARG A 173 21.07 -13.73 -14.27
CA ARG A 173 22.52 -13.94 -14.11
C ARG A 173 23.03 -13.04 -12.99
N LEU A 174 23.43 -13.66 -11.88
CA LEU A 174 24.07 -12.97 -10.78
C LEU A 174 25.58 -12.91 -10.99
N ALA A 175 26.18 -11.76 -10.65
CA ALA A 175 27.62 -11.58 -10.61
C ALA A 175 28.05 -11.21 -9.19
N PHE A 176 29.23 -11.66 -8.79
CA PHE A 176 29.79 -11.48 -7.46
C PHE A 176 31.32 -11.52 -7.49
N PRO A 177 31.99 -10.99 -6.45
CA PRO A 177 33.45 -11.04 -6.32
C PRO A 177 33.97 -12.48 -6.24
N LEU A 178 35.18 -12.72 -6.77
CA LEU A 178 35.83 -14.06 -6.70
C LEU A 178 36.11 -14.54 -5.26
N THR A 179 36.17 -13.61 -4.31
CA THR A 179 36.36 -13.89 -2.88
C THR A 179 35.08 -14.37 -2.18
N PHE A 180 33.95 -14.37 -2.87
CA PHE A 180 32.65 -14.76 -2.34
C PHE A 180 32.14 -16.00 -3.05
N ASP A 181 31.79 -17.03 -2.28
CA ASP A 181 31.11 -18.23 -2.77
C ASP A 181 29.65 -18.24 -2.27
N PRO A 182 28.66 -17.93 -3.12
CA PRO A 182 27.25 -17.95 -2.76
C PRO A 182 26.74 -19.33 -2.34
N ALA A 183 27.39 -20.43 -2.74
CA ALA A 183 26.98 -21.78 -2.36
C ALA A 183 27.47 -22.13 -0.94
N ALA A 184 28.58 -21.54 -0.50
CA ALA A 184 29.09 -21.69 0.86
C ALA A 184 28.41 -20.72 1.85
N ALA A 185 27.97 -19.56 1.36
CA ALA A 185 27.20 -18.60 2.13
C ALA A 185 25.76 -19.08 2.35
N ASN A 186 25.26 -19.00 3.59
CA ASN A 186 23.84 -19.19 3.87
C ASN A 186 23.09 -17.90 3.52
N LEU A 187 22.75 -17.73 2.24
CA LEU A 187 22.14 -16.49 1.72
C LEU A 187 20.78 -16.16 2.34
N GLY A 188 20.14 -17.11 3.03
CA GLY A 188 18.81 -16.93 3.57
C GLY A 188 17.82 -16.60 2.46
N ARG A 189 17.10 -15.49 2.61
CA ARG A 189 16.09 -15.06 1.63
C ARG A 189 16.62 -13.89 0.79
N LEU A 190 16.69 -14.08 -0.51
CA LEU A 190 17.08 -13.04 -1.46
C LEU A 190 15.84 -12.36 -2.01
N ARG A 191 15.81 -11.04 -1.90
CA ARG A 191 14.69 -10.21 -2.37
C ARG A 191 15.09 -9.45 -3.63
N PHE A 192 14.23 -9.50 -4.63
CA PHE A 192 14.44 -8.86 -5.93
C PHE A 192 13.34 -7.85 -6.19
N HIS A 193 13.73 -6.66 -6.67
CA HIS A 193 12.79 -5.64 -7.14
C HIS A 193 12.63 -5.73 -8.66
N VAL A 194 11.39 -5.74 -9.13
CA VAL A 194 11.07 -5.66 -10.56
C VAL A 194 11.02 -4.19 -10.96
N LYS A 195 12.14 -3.67 -11.44
CA LYS A 195 12.21 -2.29 -11.97
C LYS A 195 11.73 -2.25 -13.42
N GLY A 196 10.65 -1.52 -13.68
CA GLY A 196 10.07 -1.32 -15.00
C GLY A 196 8.88 -0.38 -14.99
N SER A 197 8.15 -0.30 -16.10
CA SER A 197 6.82 0.32 -16.09
C SER A 197 5.86 -0.51 -15.22
N ASN A 198 4.85 0.13 -14.61
CA ASN A 198 3.91 -0.57 -13.73
C ASN A 198 3.20 -1.74 -14.43
N ASP A 199 2.81 -1.61 -15.70
CA ASP A 199 2.19 -2.70 -16.46
C ASP A 199 3.14 -3.88 -16.68
N ALA A 200 4.38 -3.61 -17.12
CA ALA A 200 5.37 -4.67 -17.34
C ALA A 200 5.75 -5.38 -16.03
N ALA A 201 5.94 -4.61 -14.95
CA ALA A 201 6.25 -5.16 -13.64
C ALA A 201 5.09 -6.00 -13.08
N ALA A 202 3.85 -5.54 -13.23
CA ALA A 202 2.66 -6.28 -12.80
C ALA A 202 2.51 -7.61 -13.57
N ARG A 203 2.69 -7.60 -14.90
CA ARG A 203 2.66 -8.83 -15.72
C ARG A 203 3.76 -9.80 -15.34
N LEU A 204 4.98 -9.32 -15.09
CA LEU A 204 6.06 -10.20 -14.65
C LEU A 204 5.77 -10.78 -13.26
N CYS A 205 5.25 -9.97 -12.34
CA CYS A 205 4.83 -10.43 -11.02
C CYS A 205 3.73 -11.50 -11.12
N ASP A 206 2.72 -11.29 -11.97
CA ASP A 206 1.66 -12.28 -12.23
C ASP A 206 2.24 -13.62 -12.73
N LEU A 207 3.15 -13.58 -13.71
CA LEU A 207 3.87 -14.77 -14.18
C LEU A 207 4.69 -15.44 -13.06
N LEU A 208 5.36 -14.66 -12.21
CA LEU A 208 6.18 -15.18 -11.12
C LEU A 208 5.33 -15.85 -10.03
N TYR A 209 4.19 -15.29 -9.66
CA TYR A 209 3.41 -15.79 -8.53
C TYR A 209 2.38 -16.85 -8.91
N ALA A 210 1.76 -16.73 -10.09
CA ALA A 210 0.71 -17.65 -10.52
C ALA A 210 1.24 -18.79 -11.40
N HIS A 211 2.39 -18.61 -12.06
CA HIS A 211 2.83 -19.49 -13.15
C HIS A 211 4.26 -20.04 -13.01
N THR A 212 4.95 -19.78 -11.89
CA THR A 212 6.26 -20.42 -11.67
C THR A 212 6.09 -21.90 -11.35
N LEU A 213 6.65 -22.75 -12.22
CA LEU A 213 6.63 -24.21 -12.07
C LEU A 213 7.78 -24.71 -11.20
N GLU A 214 8.98 -24.18 -11.42
CA GLU A 214 10.19 -24.51 -10.66
C GLU A 214 11.15 -23.32 -10.64
N VAL A 215 12.02 -23.26 -9.62
CA VAL A 215 13.15 -22.33 -9.58
C VAL A 215 14.44 -23.15 -9.56
N ARG A 216 15.38 -22.81 -10.43
CA ARG A 216 16.67 -23.49 -10.57
C ARG A 216 17.81 -22.50 -10.49
N TRP A 217 18.92 -22.93 -9.92
CA TRP A 217 20.19 -22.23 -9.98
C TRP A 217 21.24 -23.07 -10.71
N ARG A 218 22.22 -22.39 -11.32
CA ARG A 218 23.39 -23.00 -11.95
C ARG A 218 24.57 -22.05 -11.86
N ASP A 219 25.74 -22.56 -11.51
CA ASP A 219 26.99 -21.80 -11.50
C ASP A 219 27.74 -21.88 -12.85
N ALA A 220 28.88 -21.20 -12.94
CA ALA A 220 29.72 -21.20 -14.14
C ALA A 220 30.37 -22.56 -14.44
N ALA A 221 30.53 -23.42 -13.43
CA ALA A 221 31.07 -24.77 -13.57
C ALA A 221 29.99 -25.80 -13.98
N GLY A 222 28.73 -25.38 -14.09
CA GLY A 222 27.61 -26.24 -14.45
C GLY A 222 27.00 -26.99 -13.26
N ARG A 223 27.49 -26.76 -12.04
CA ARG A 223 26.82 -27.25 -10.82
C ARG A 223 25.51 -26.49 -10.66
N GLY A 224 24.49 -27.15 -10.17
CA GLY A 224 23.18 -26.52 -10.00
C GLY A 224 22.15 -27.47 -9.44
N GLY A 225 21.00 -26.92 -9.11
CA GLY A 225 19.91 -27.66 -8.52
C GLY A 225 18.59 -26.91 -8.60
N VAL A 226 17.52 -27.61 -8.23
CA VAL A 226 16.20 -27.02 -8.04
C VAL A 226 16.13 -26.49 -6.60
N LEU A 227 15.57 -25.30 -6.42
CA LEU A 227 15.26 -24.75 -5.10
C LEU A 227 13.89 -25.27 -4.66
N ASP A 228 13.76 -25.58 -3.37
CA ASP A 228 12.51 -26.12 -2.81
C ASP A 228 11.40 -25.05 -2.70
N SER A 229 11.74 -23.76 -2.82
CA SER A 229 10.80 -22.65 -2.70
C SER A 229 10.48 -21.98 -4.04
N LEU A 230 9.21 -21.65 -4.24
CA LEU A 230 8.76 -20.76 -5.31
C LEU A 230 8.87 -19.27 -4.89
N PRO A 231 8.81 -18.32 -5.86
CA PRO A 231 8.81 -16.90 -5.55
C PRO A 231 7.67 -16.51 -4.61
N ARG A 232 8.01 -15.90 -3.48
CA ARG A 232 7.05 -15.35 -2.52
C ARG A 232 6.77 -13.89 -2.82
N PHE A 233 5.50 -13.50 -2.70
CA PHE A 233 5.06 -12.11 -2.76
C PHE A 233 5.55 -11.32 -1.53
N VAL A 234 6.04 -10.10 -1.75
CA VAL A 234 6.49 -9.19 -0.68
C VAL A 234 5.64 -7.91 -0.71
N GLY A 235 5.25 -7.44 0.47
CA GLY A 235 4.57 -6.16 0.69
C GLY A 235 3.21 -6.25 1.38
N LEU A 236 2.74 -7.45 1.74
CA LEU A 236 1.43 -7.67 2.37
C LEU A 236 1.52 -7.79 3.89
N ASP A 237 2.64 -8.26 4.42
CA ASP A 237 2.75 -8.57 5.84
C ASP A 237 2.88 -7.29 6.70
N ALA A 238 2.57 -7.42 8.00
CA ALA A 238 2.67 -6.31 8.97
C ALA A 238 4.11 -5.77 9.10
N GLU A 239 5.10 -6.66 9.09
CA GLU A 239 6.53 -6.28 9.12
C GLU A 239 6.98 -5.58 7.83
N GLU A 240 6.19 -5.70 6.77
CA GLU A 240 6.42 -5.10 5.45
C GLU A 240 5.64 -3.78 5.28
N ALA A 241 5.05 -3.24 6.36
CA ALA A 241 4.28 -2.01 6.33
C ALA A 241 5.14 -0.76 6.02
N LEU A 242 4.71 0.00 5.01
CA LEU A 242 5.30 1.27 4.62
C LEU A 242 4.72 2.43 5.44
N LEU A 243 3.41 2.41 5.69
CA LEU A 243 2.74 3.35 6.58
C LEU A 243 2.71 2.79 8.01
N PRO A 244 2.63 3.64 9.05
CA PRO A 244 2.43 3.18 10.43
C PRO A 244 1.16 2.33 10.55
N GLU A 245 1.16 1.34 11.45
CA GLU A 245 -0.07 0.63 11.80
C GLU A 245 -0.85 1.38 12.88
N HIS A 246 -2.16 1.23 12.86
CA HIS A 246 -3.08 1.76 13.86
C HIS A 246 -4.02 0.64 14.29
N ASP A 247 -3.99 0.33 15.60
CA ASP A 247 -4.68 -0.83 16.19
C ASP A 247 -6.20 -0.83 15.91
N ASP A 248 -6.80 0.36 15.78
CA ASP A 248 -8.23 0.54 15.57
C ASP A 248 -8.66 0.47 14.09
N THR A 249 -7.75 0.17 13.17
CA THR A 249 -8.03 0.15 11.74
C THR A 249 -7.78 -1.20 11.08
N HIS A 250 -8.64 -1.54 10.13
CA HIS A 250 -8.49 -2.76 9.34
C HIS A 250 -7.19 -2.69 8.49
N PRO A 251 -6.25 -3.65 8.58
CA PRO A 251 -4.97 -3.61 7.87
C PRO A 251 -5.09 -3.46 6.35
N GLY A 252 -6.17 -3.99 5.76
CA GLY A 252 -6.48 -3.84 4.34
C GLY A 252 -6.62 -2.39 3.87
N LEU A 253 -7.08 -1.46 4.72
CA LEU A 253 -7.18 -0.04 4.35
C LEU A 253 -5.79 0.59 4.19
N ARG A 254 -4.83 0.19 5.04
CA ARG A 254 -3.43 0.58 4.90
C ARG A 254 -2.86 0.05 3.58
N LEU A 255 -3.10 -1.22 3.25
CA LEU A 255 -2.61 -1.83 2.00
C LEU A 255 -3.17 -1.11 0.76
N LEU A 256 -4.44 -0.73 0.75
CA LEU A 256 -5.03 0.05 -0.35
C LEU A 256 -4.32 1.40 -0.52
N LEU A 257 -4.08 2.12 0.57
CA LEU A 257 -3.36 3.40 0.52
C LEU A 257 -1.92 3.24 0.05
N GLU A 258 -1.22 2.21 0.52
CA GLU A 258 0.14 1.89 0.08
C GLU A 258 0.16 1.55 -1.42
N TYR A 259 -0.85 0.83 -1.92
CA TYR A 259 -0.97 0.46 -3.32
C TYR A 259 -1.13 1.69 -4.21
N PHE A 260 -1.98 2.65 -3.83
CA PHE A 260 -2.17 3.87 -4.62
C PHE A 260 -1.05 4.90 -4.46
N SER A 261 -0.38 4.95 -3.30
CA SER A 261 0.70 5.92 -3.04
C SER A 261 2.07 5.45 -3.51
N CYS A 262 2.38 4.16 -3.39
CA CYS A 262 3.67 3.58 -3.80
C CYS A 262 3.48 2.16 -4.38
N PRO A 263 2.96 2.02 -5.62
CA PRO A 263 2.77 0.72 -6.26
C PRO A 263 4.06 -0.11 -6.34
N ALA A 264 5.21 0.57 -6.47
CA ALA A 264 6.53 -0.07 -6.54
C ALA A 264 6.87 -0.93 -5.31
N LYS A 265 6.23 -0.69 -4.16
CA LYS A 265 6.33 -1.51 -2.95
C LYS A 265 5.87 -2.96 -3.19
N PHE A 266 4.92 -3.18 -4.09
CA PHE A 266 4.33 -4.49 -4.39
C PHE A 266 5.02 -5.21 -5.55
N GLN A 267 6.11 -4.63 -6.08
CA GLN A 267 6.88 -5.16 -7.20
C GLN A 267 8.14 -5.90 -6.73
N PHE A 268 8.08 -6.54 -5.56
CA PHE A 268 9.16 -7.33 -4.99
C PHE A 268 8.77 -8.79 -4.88
N PHE A 269 9.67 -9.68 -5.27
CA PHE A 269 9.56 -11.12 -5.00
C PHE A 269 10.76 -11.59 -4.18
N GLU A 270 10.55 -12.64 -3.40
CA GLU A 270 11.56 -13.23 -2.51
C GLU A 270 11.78 -14.71 -2.86
N LEU A 271 13.04 -15.15 -2.83
CA LEU A 271 13.46 -16.53 -3.04
C LEU A 271 14.22 -17.03 -1.81
N ASP A 272 13.92 -18.23 -1.34
CA ASP A 272 14.74 -18.89 -0.32
C ASP A 272 15.96 -19.54 -0.98
N CYS A 273 17.14 -19.03 -0.61
CA CYS A 273 18.44 -19.44 -1.10
C CYS A 273 19.33 -19.99 0.02
N ALA A 274 18.78 -20.31 1.19
CA ALA A 274 19.53 -20.80 2.34
C ALA A 274 20.26 -22.13 2.08
N GLN A 275 19.81 -22.92 1.09
CA GLN A 275 20.29 -24.28 0.84
C GLN A 275 21.02 -24.46 -0.50
N LEU A 276 21.49 -23.38 -1.15
CA LEU A 276 22.23 -23.49 -2.42
C LEU A 276 23.36 -24.54 -2.36
N GLY A 277 24.14 -24.56 -1.28
CA GLY A 277 25.22 -25.53 -1.08
C GLY A 277 24.79 -26.99 -0.92
N ARG A 278 23.57 -27.28 -0.44
CA ARG A 278 23.08 -28.68 -0.29
C ARG A 278 22.80 -29.33 -1.64
N HIS A 279 22.43 -28.52 -2.64
CA HIS A 279 22.17 -28.99 -4.01
C HIS A 279 23.40 -28.90 -4.93
N ALA A 280 24.55 -28.40 -4.44
CA ALA A 280 25.77 -28.23 -5.24
C ALA A 280 26.45 -29.56 -5.65
N GLY A 281 26.02 -30.69 -5.09
CA GLY A 281 26.62 -32.02 -5.29
C GLY A 281 25.90 -32.96 -6.25
N VAL A 282 24.81 -32.55 -6.92
CA VAL A 282 24.11 -33.41 -7.89
C VAL A 282 24.56 -33.05 -9.31
N PRO A 283 25.56 -33.74 -9.90
CA PRO A 283 25.77 -33.64 -11.34
C PRO A 283 24.48 -34.06 -12.07
N PRO A 284 24.18 -33.53 -13.27
CA PRO A 284 23.12 -34.08 -14.09
C PRO A 284 23.48 -35.54 -14.42
N GLY A 285 23.01 -36.49 -13.63
CA GLY A 285 23.32 -37.90 -13.82
C GLY A 285 22.88 -38.35 -15.22
N PRO A 286 23.67 -39.22 -15.88
CA PRO A 286 23.20 -39.89 -17.08
C PRO A 286 21.96 -40.74 -16.75
N TRP A 287 21.03 -40.73 -17.68
CA TRP A 287 19.73 -41.40 -17.60
C TRP A 287 19.89 -42.88 -17.21
N SER A 288 19.28 -43.30 -16.10
CA SER A 288 18.79 -44.65 -15.91
C SER A 288 17.26 -44.57 -15.95
N GLY A 289 16.67 -45.28 -16.91
CA GLY A 289 15.22 -45.37 -17.08
C GLY A 289 14.53 -45.96 -15.84
N PRO A 290 13.18 -45.94 -15.81
CA PRO A 290 12.41 -46.23 -14.61
C PRO A 290 12.60 -47.69 -14.18
N GLY A 291 13.35 -47.88 -13.11
CA GLY A 291 13.64 -49.19 -12.54
C GLY A 291 13.93 -49.07 -11.06
N ALA A 292 12.89 -49.32 -10.26
CA ALA A 292 12.94 -49.72 -8.86
C ALA A 292 13.29 -48.67 -7.78
N SER A 293 12.28 -48.51 -6.90
CA SER A 293 12.38 -48.44 -5.44
C SER A 293 13.11 -47.26 -4.80
N CYS A 294 12.32 -46.27 -4.36
CA CYS A 294 12.42 -45.82 -2.97
C CYS A 294 11.03 -45.41 -2.47
N CYS A 295 10.14 -46.41 -2.33
CA CYS A 295 8.98 -46.32 -1.46
C CYS A 295 9.41 -46.85 -0.09
N SER A 296 9.75 -45.98 0.85
CA SER A 296 9.66 -46.28 2.29
C SER A 296 9.99 -45.04 3.10
N CYS A 297 9.01 -44.16 3.27
CA CYS A 297 8.84 -43.30 4.44
C CYS A 297 7.52 -42.57 4.22
N TRP A 298 6.43 -43.17 4.68
CA TRP A 298 5.20 -42.53 5.18
C TRP A 298 4.25 -43.66 5.59
N ALA A 299 4.25 -43.96 6.89
CA ALA A 299 3.25 -44.82 7.50
C ALA A 299 1.97 -44.00 7.74
N PRO A 300 0.78 -44.46 7.34
CA PRO A 300 -0.47 -43.85 7.74
C PRO A 300 -1.07 -44.56 8.96
N GLY A 301 -1.51 -43.79 9.95
CA GLY A 301 -2.36 -44.25 11.06
C GLY A 301 -3.34 -43.13 11.44
N PRO A 302 -4.49 -43.44 12.06
CA PRO A 302 -5.63 -43.99 11.33
C PRO A 302 -6.79 -42.99 11.16
N SER A 303 -7.58 -43.31 10.13
CA SER A 303 -8.91 -42.82 9.77
C SER A 303 -9.79 -42.29 10.92
N ARG A 304 -10.28 -41.06 10.74
CA ARG A 304 -11.63 -40.69 11.19
C ARG A 304 -12.53 -40.51 9.97
N ARG A 305 -13.43 -41.49 9.81
CA ARG A 305 -14.63 -41.43 8.96
C ARG A 305 -15.42 -40.16 9.28
N TRP A 306 -15.76 -39.40 8.25
CA TRP A 306 -17.04 -38.69 8.21
C TRP A 306 -17.82 -39.22 7.02
N SER A 307 -18.92 -39.88 7.37
CA SER A 307 -19.90 -40.48 6.48
C SER A 307 -20.66 -39.41 5.70
N SER A 308 -20.83 -39.67 4.42
CA SER A 308 -21.80 -39.04 3.53
C SER A 308 -23.23 -39.31 4.00
N SER A 309 -24.12 -38.34 3.83
CA SER A 309 -25.51 -38.56 3.44
C SER A 309 -26.04 -37.33 2.70
N PRO A 310 -26.81 -37.53 1.60
CA PRO A 310 -27.24 -36.47 0.71
C PRO A 310 -28.69 -36.04 1.01
N THR A 311 -29.00 -34.75 0.81
CA THR A 311 -30.40 -34.34 0.62
C THR A 311 -30.50 -33.26 -0.44
N ARG A 312 -31.22 -33.62 -1.50
CA ARG A 312 -31.70 -32.77 -2.58
C ARG A 312 -32.75 -31.79 -2.05
N SER A 313 -32.76 -30.57 -2.58
CA SER A 313 -34.01 -29.89 -2.94
C SER A 313 -33.73 -28.68 -3.82
N CYS A 314 -34.10 -28.81 -5.10
CA CYS A 314 -34.48 -27.70 -5.97
C CYS A 314 -35.53 -26.81 -5.29
N TRP A 315 -35.50 -25.50 -5.52
CA TRP A 315 -36.68 -24.72 -5.89
C TRP A 315 -36.24 -23.52 -6.75
N ALA A 316 -36.97 -23.32 -7.84
CA ALA A 316 -36.82 -22.28 -8.83
C ALA A 316 -37.96 -21.25 -8.68
N ALA A 317 -37.72 -19.99 -9.09
CA ALA A 317 -38.65 -19.03 -9.73
C ALA A 317 -38.06 -17.60 -9.60
N ARG A 318 -37.59 -16.94 -10.67
CA ARG A 318 -38.29 -16.17 -11.73
C ARG A 318 -38.94 -14.85 -11.27
N ARG A 319 -38.53 -13.76 -11.93
CA ARG A 319 -39.29 -12.68 -12.63
C ARG A 319 -38.34 -11.46 -12.74
N CYS A 320 -38.12 -10.77 -13.86
CA CYS A 320 -38.64 -10.80 -15.22
C CYS A 320 -37.46 -10.76 -16.21
#